data_AF-A0A8S1QIQ3-F1
#
_entry.id   AF-A0A8S1QIQ3-F1
#
_cell.length_a   1.000
_cell.length_b   1.000
_cell.length_c   1.000
_cell.angle_alpha   90.00
_cell.angle_beta   90.00
_cell.angle_gamma   90.00
#
_symmetry.space_group_name_H-M   'P 1'
#
loop_
_entity.id
_entity.type
_entity.pdbx_description
1 polymer ?
#
loop_
_entity_poly.entity_id
_entity_poly.type
_entity_poly.pdbx_seq_one_letter_code
_entity_poly.pdbx_strand_id
1 'polypeptide(L)'
;MSASLEPKISRTSSVDEKQDNVLFKSKIQKLIQSKDNNNLYRLLKKNKKSRTSYKQLKYEGIIYKIGQNLCIKADRRIDYVAKLIKIIKLVDNDDEIYPLIKVQWYYRKFELEKIPKPYMDYISENEVFKTNEYDYIEIESIVSLASILTYEEFDQLETMNDTTYFMRAAYINGTFQPPIEEWTTTCICQKPPNPDLKYIQCEACQGWCHLNCLKLTKEKAKKILKFICPKCQQ
;
A
#
# COMPACT_ATOMS: atom_id res chain seq x y z
N MET A 1 -38.92 40.36 53.33
CA MET A 1 -38.52 41.30 52.26
C MET A 1 -37.31 42.04 52.81
N SER A 2 -36.09 41.97 52.31
CA SER A 2 -35.57 41.91 50.95
C SER A 2 -34.13 41.39 51.03
N ALA A 3 -33.72 40.47 50.15
CA ALA A 3 -32.33 40.07 49.98
C ALA A 3 -31.89 40.42 48.56
N SER A 4 -30.86 41.26 48.48
CA SER A 4 -30.30 41.82 47.25
C SER A 4 -29.69 40.75 46.35
N LEU A 5 -29.94 40.89 45.04
CA LEU A 5 -29.30 40.15 43.96
C LEU A 5 -27.90 40.71 43.72
N GLU A 6 -26.90 39.85 43.69
CA GLU A 6 -25.67 40.08 42.91
C GLU A 6 -25.54 39.00 41.83
N PRO A 7 -25.24 39.37 40.56
CA PRO A 7 -25.14 38.41 39.47
C PRO A 7 -23.75 37.74 39.46
N LYS A 8 -23.74 36.40 39.46
CA LYS A 8 -22.55 35.60 39.16
C LYS A 8 -22.17 35.81 37.69
N ILE A 9 -21.04 36.47 37.47
CA ILE A 9 -20.41 36.66 36.16
C ILE A 9 -19.87 35.29 35.69
N SER A 10 -20.40 34.80 34.58
CA SER A 10 -19.82 33.73 33.77
C SER A 10 -18.65 34.29 32.96
N ARG A 11 -17.48 33.64 32.98
CA ARG A 11 -16.41 33.91 32.02
C ARG A 11 -15.64 32.64 31.63
N THR A 12 -15.90 32.24 30.38
CA THR A 12 -14.90 31.85 29.37
C THR A 12 -13.96 30.69 29.71
N SER A 13 -14.42 29.45 29.56
CA SER A 13 -13.54 28.27 29.39
C SER A 13 -13.82 27.48 28.10
N SER A 14 -14.82 27.85 27.30
CA SER A 14 -15.31 27.01 26.19
C SER A 14 -14.79 27.35 24.79
N VAL A 15 -14.05 28.47 24.64
CA VAL A 15 -13.57 28.96 23.34
C VAL A 15 -12.07 28.70 23.15
N ASP A 16 -11.26 28.96 24.18
CA ASP A 16 -9.80 28.79 24.12
C ASP A 16 -9.39 27.30 24.07
N GLU A 17 -10.05 26.42 24.83
CA GLU A 17 -9.81 24.96 24.82
C GLU A 17 -10.12 24.33 23.44
N LYS A 18 -11.16 24.81 22.75
CA LYS A 18 -11.49 24.34 21.39
C LYS A 18 -10.47 24.81 20.35
N GLN A 19 -9.85 25.97 20.57
CA GLN A 19 -8.86 26.54 19.65
C GLN A 19 -7.52 25.81 19.74
N ASP A 20 -7.09 25.44 20.95
CA ASP A 20 -5.85 24.70 21.20
C ASP A 20 -5.91 23.25 20.68
N ASN A 21 -7.06 22.59 20.81
CA ASN A 21 -7.33 21.26 20.26
C ASN A 21 -7.27 21.27 18.71
N VAL A 22 -7.93 22.24 18.06
CA VAL A 22 -7.83 22.44 16.60
C VAL A 22 -6.39 22.70 16.16
N LEU A 23 -5.61 23.44 16.96
CA LEU A 23 -4.21 23.72 16.68
C LEU A 23 -3.33 22.46 16.78
N PHE A 24 -3.56 21.58 17.77
CA PHE A 24 -2.81 20.34 17.92
C PHE A 24 -3.13 19.33 16.82
N LYS A 25 -4.41 19.13 16.49
CA LYS A 25 -4.85 18.32 15.35
C LYS A 25 -4.25 18.82 14.05
N SER A 26 -4.34 20.12 13.79
CA SER A 26 -3.76 20.72 12.58
C SER A 26 -2.23 20.59 12.56
N LYS A 27 -1.56 20.59 13.71
CA LYS A 27 -0.12 20.34 13.82
C LYS A 27 0.24 18.89 13.49
N ILE A 28 -0.50 17.90 14.00
CA ILE A 28 -0.30 16.49 13.62
C ILE A 28 -0.51 16.31 12.13
N GLN A 29 -1.61 16.86 11.59
CA GLN A 29 -1.90 16.79 10.16
C GLN A 29 -0.80 17.43 9.31
N LYS A 30 -0.29 18.60 9.71
CA LYS A 30 0.87 19.21 9.05
C LYS A 30 2.13 18.33 9.11
N LEU A 31 2.39 17.67 10.23
CA LEU A 31 3.54 16.76 10.37
C LEU A 31 3.39 15.51 9.48
N ILE A 32 2.19 14.95 9.38
CA ILE A 32 1.88 13.83 8.49
C ILE A 32 2.01 14.26 7.03
N GLN A 33 1.42 15.39 6.65
CA GLN A 33 1.49 15.94 5.29
C GLN A 33 2.92 16.29 4.87
N SER A 34 3.74 16.79 5.80
CA SER A 34 5.16 17.08 5.54
C SER A 34 6.07 15.85 5.69
N LYS A 35 5.51 14.67 5.99
CA LYS A 35 6.25 13.41 6.27
C LYS A 35 7.35 13.56 7.33
N ASP A 36 7.15 14.46 8.30
CA ASP A 36 8.10 14.71 9.39
C ASP A 36 7.94 13.66 10.51
N ASN A 37 8.33 12.44 10.17
CA ASN A 37 8.31 11.28 11.05
C ASN A 37 9.15 11.47 12.31
N ASN A 38 10.22 12.26 12.24
CA ASN A 38 11.10 12.50 13.37
C ASN A 38 10.40 13.31 14.46
N ASN A 39 9.72 14.39 14.08
CA ASN A 39 8.97 15.20 15.04
C ASN A 39 7.74 14.48 15.56
N LEU A 40 7.04 13.70 14.72
CA LEU A 40 5.94 12.86 15.19
C LEU A 40 6.42 11.80 16.20
N TYR A 41 7.55 11.16 15.93
CA TYR A 41 8.17 10.20 16.85
C TYR A 41 8.62 10.85 18.16
N ARG A 42 9.13 12.09 18.12
CA ARG A 42 9.44 12.87 19.33
C ARG A 42 8.19 13.14 20.16
N LEU A 43 7.06 13.48 19.53
CA LEU A 43 5.77 13.65 20.22
C LEU A 43 5.35 12.35 20.92
N LEU A 44 5.45 11.22 20.21
CA LEU A 44 5.16 9.88 20.75
C LEU A 44 6.04 9.51 21.96
N LYS A 45 7.31 9.90 21.94
CA LYS A 45 8.24 9.61 23.05
C LYS A 45 7.98 10.43 24.31
N LYS A 46 7.60 11.71 24.13
CA LYS A 46 7.41 12.67 25.23
C LYS A 46 6.21 12.33 26.10
N ASN A 47 5.07 11.97 25.51
CA ASN A 47 3.87 11.66 26.28
C ASN A 47 3.80 10.18 26.67
N LYS A 48 3.96 9.87 27.97
CA LYS A 48 3.86 8.48 28.48
C LYS A 48 2.49 7.85 28.20
N LYS A 49 1.40 8.65 28.16
CA LYS A 49 0.03 8.18 27.86
C LYS A 49 -0.13 7.72 26.40
N SER A 50 0.74 8.20 25.50
CA SER A 50 0.75 7.85 24.06
C SER A 50 1.55 6.59 23.73
N ARG A 51 2.06 5.86 24.74
CA ARG A 51 2.91 4.68 24.54
C ARG A 51 2.14 3.36 24.36
N THR A 52 0.82 3.37 24.52
CA THR A 52 0.02 2.15 24.40
C THR A 52 -0.03 1.69 22.94
N SER A 53 0.47 0.47 22.70
CA SER A 53 0.34 -0.22 21.41
C SER A 53 -0.82 -1.19 21.43
N TYR A 54 -1.58 -1.25 20.33
CA TYR A 54 -2.73 -2.15 20.19
C TYR A 54 -2.42 -3.26 19.19
N LYS A 55 -3.01 -4.46 19.40
CA LYS A 55 -2.87 -5.60 18.48
C LYS A 55 -3.81 -5.53 17.29
N GLN A 56 -4.97 -4.89 17.49
CA GLN A 56 -6.03 -4.73 16.49
C GLN A 56 -6.79 -3.43 16.73
N LEU A 57 -7.43 -2.93 15.68
CA LEU A 57 -8.36 -1.80 15.73
C LEU A 57 -9.63 -2.16 14.96
N LYS A 58 -10.76 -1.57 15.34
CA LYS A 58 -12.01 -1.64 14.57
C LYS A 58 -12.30 -0.27 13.97
N TYR A 59 -12.44 -0.21 12.66
CA TYR A 59 -12.74 1.02 11.92
C TYR A 59 -13.76 0.68 10.83
N GLU A 60 -14.82 1.49 10.74
CA GLU A 60 -15.96 1.28 9.82
C GLU A 60 -16.53 -0.16 9.83
N GLY A 61 -16.60 -0.77 11.01
CA GLY A 61 -17.13 -2.13 11.18
C GLY A 61 -16.11 -3.25 10.90
N ILE A 62 -14.97 -2.95 10.27
CA ILE A 62 -13.93 -3.91 9.91
C ILE A 62 -12.86 -3.97 11.01
N ILE A 63 -12.37 -5.17 11.32
CA ILE A 63 -11.28 -5.39 12.27
C ILE A 63 -9.96 -5.52 11.51
N TYR A 64 -9.03 -4.62 11.78
CA TYR A 64 -7.68 -4.63 11.25
C TYR A 64 -6.68 -5.07 12.33
N LYS A 65 -5.75 -5.95 11.96
CA LYS A 65 -4.74 -6.56 12.83
C LYS A 65 -3.34 -6.23 12.33
N ILE A 66 -2.40 -6.08 13.26
CA ILE A 66 -0.98 -5.91 12.92
C ILE A 66 -0.54 -7.06 12.01
N GLY A 67 0.19 -6.71 10.94
CA GLY A 67 0.70 -7.63 9.95
C GLY A 67 -0.18 -7.78 8.71
N GLN A 68 -1.41 -7.28 8.72
CA GLN A 68 -2.27 -7.24 7.52
C GLN A 68 -1.84 -6.16 6.54
N ASN A 69 -2.17 -6.35 5.26
CA ASN A 69 -1.95 -5.36 4.22
C ASN A 69 -3.24 -4.56 3.99
N LEU A 70 -3.08 -3.29 3.65
CA LEU A 70 -4.13 -2.30 3.55
C LEU A 70 -4.03 -1.56 2.22
N CYS A 71 -5.17 -1.23 1.63
CA CYS A 71 -5.27 -0.15 0.66
C CYS A 71 -5.41 1.16 1.43
N ILE A 72 -4.57 2.14 1.09
CA ILE A 72 -4.51 3.45 1.72
C ILE A 72 -4.87 4.51 0.68
N LYS A 73 -5.79 5.39 1.06
CA LYS A 73 -6.32 6.44 0.19
C LYS A 73 -5.18 7.33 -0.34
N ALA A 74 -5.19 7.58 -1.63
CA ALA A 74 -4.28 8.51 -2.31
C ALA A 74 -5.03 9.69 -2.93
N ASP A 75 -4.30 10.75 -3.27
CA ASP A 75 -4.87 11.93 -3.95
C ASP A 75 -5.24 11.66 -5.42
N ARG A 76 -4.67 10.63 -6.06
CA ARG A 76 -4.67 10.43 -7.53
C ARG A 76 -5.58 9.31 -8.05
N ARG A 77 -6.68 8.98 -7.36
CA ARG A 77 -7.65 7.90 -7.71
C ARG A 77 -7.11 6.46 -7.65
N ILE A 78 -5.82 6.26 -7.43
CA ILE A 78 -5.20 4.93 -7.30
C ILE A 78 -4.70 4.80 -5.88
N ASP A 79 -5.23 3.84 -5.12
CA ASP A 79 -4.83 3.61 -3.74
C ASP A 79 -3.38 3.13 -3.64
N TYR A 80 -2.71 3.59 -2.59
CA TYR A 80 -1.44 3.07 -2.12
C TYR A 80 -1.65 1.75 -1.40
N VAL A 81 -0.58 0.95 -1.29
CA VAL A 81 -0.63 -0.34 -0.58
C VAL A 81 0.38 -0.30 0.56
N ALA A 82 -0.02 -0.75 1.75
CA ALA A 82 0.84 -0.70 2.92
C ALA A 82 0.60 -1.87 3.88
N LYS A 83 1.64 -2.30 4.59
CA LYS A 83 1.53 -3.26 5.70
C LYS A 83 1.28 -2.51 7.00
N LEU A 84 0.30 -2.94 7.78
CA LEU A 84 0.06 -2.43 9.12
C LEU A 84 1.14 -2.94 10.09
N ILE A 85 2.00 -2.05 10.57
CA ILE A 85 3.13 -2.40 11.45
C ILE A 85 2.79 -2.18 12.92
N LYS A 86 2.11 -1.08 13.24
CA LYS A 86 1.80 -0.72 14.62
C LYS A 86 0.53 0.11 14.69
N ILE A 87 -0.21 -0.05 15.78
CA ILE A 87 -1.35 0.78 16.10
C ILE A 87 -1.02 1.51 17.40
N ILE A 88 -1.17 2.83 17.39
CA ILE A 88 -0.82 3.70 18.50
C ILE A 88 -1.91 4.75 18.71
N LYS A 89 -1.83 5.46 19.84
CA LYS A 89 -2.59 6.67 20.05
C LYS A 89 -1.67 7.81 20.44
N LEU A 90 -1.95 9.00 19.95
CA LEU A 90 -1.46 10.23 20.53
C LEU A 90 -2.52 10.77 21.50
N VAL A 91 -2.04 11.40 22.56
CA VAL A 91 -2.89 12.08 23.54
C VAL A 91 -2.39 13.51 23.64
N ASP A 92 -3.27 14.48 23.50
CA ASP A 92 -2.92 15.89 23.66
C ASP A 92 -2.96 16.32 25.14
N ASN A 93 -2.93 17.63 25.39
CA ASN A 93 -2.94 18.15 26.75
C ASN A 93 -4.33 18.06 27.40
N ASP A 94 -5.38 17.95 26.61
CA ASP A 94 -6.78 17.89 27.04
C ASP A 94 -7.30 16.44 27.15
N ASP A 95 -6.36 15.49 27.13
CA ASP A 95 -6.61 14.05 27.13
C ASP A 95 -7.40 13.53 25.90
N GLU A 96 -7.46 14.29 24.80
CA GLU A 96 -8.06 13.82 23.55
C GLU A 96 -7.17 12.81 22.84
N ILE A 97 -7.80 11.81 22.23
CA ILE A 97 -7.15 10.64 21.65
C ILE A 97 -7.13 10.75 20.12
N TYR A 98 -5.93 10.74 19.56
CA TYR A 98 -5.69 10.70 18.11
C TYR A 98 -5.12 9.35 17.72
N PRO A 99 -5.93 8.45 17.15
CA PRO A 99 -5.47 7.12 16.84
C PRO A 99 -4.69 7.16 15.51
N LEU A 100 -3.49 6.57 15.51
CA LEU A 100 -2.61 6.54 14.35
C LEU A 100 -2.13 5.12 14.09
N ILE A 101 -1.77 4.85 12.84
CA ILE A 101 -1.12 3.61 12.46
C ILE A 101 0.26 3.88 11.89
N LYS A 102 1.23 3.04 12.27
CA LYS A 102 2.50 2.94 11.57
C LYS A 102 2.32 1.94 10.45
N VAL A 103 2.65 2.34 9.24
CA VAL A 103 2.61 1.48 8.05
C VAL A 103 4.00 1.31 7.45
N GLN A 104 4.18 0.24 6.70
CA GLN A 104 5.31 0.02 5.80
C GLN A 104 4.78 0.03 4.38
N TRP A 105 5.35 0.87 3.51
CA TRP A 105 4.82 1.03 2.17
C TRP A 105 5.18 -0.15 1.25
N TYR A 106 4.28 -0.46 0.34
CA TYR A 106 4.57 -1.19 -0.87
C TYR A 106 4.46 -0.21 -2.04
N TYR A 107 5.49 -0.15 -2.88
CA TYR A 107 5.45 0.67 -4.07
C TYR A 107 4.75 -0.07 -5.19
N ARG A 108 3.84 0.64 -5.86
CA ARG A 108 3.22 0.21 -7.11
C ARG A 108 4.04 0.69 -8.29
N LYS A 109 3.76 0.12 -9.46
CA LYS A 109 4.46 0.45 -10.71
C LYS A 109 4.59 1.96 -10.98
N PHE A 110 3.53 2.74 -10.77
CA PHE A 110 3.54 4.20 -11.02
C PHE A 110 4.44 4.98 -10.06
N GLU A 111 4.84 4.40 -8.92
CA GLU A 111 5.70 5.03 -7.90
C GLU A 111 7.18 4.76 -8.16
N LEU A 112 7.50 3.90 -9.15
CA LEU A 112 8.87 3.48 -9.45
C LEU A 112 9.56 4.41 -10.45
N GLU A 113 9.68 5.69 -10.11
CA GLU A 113 10.17 6.74 -11.03
C GLU A 113 11.59 6.54 -11.54
N LYS A 114 12.43 5.80 -10.81
CA LYS A 114 13.88 5.66 -11.09
C LYS A 114 14.22 4.44 -11.94
N ILE A 115 13.23 3.66 -12.36
CA ILE A 115 13.47 2.41 -13.10
C ILE A 115 13.65 2.71 -14.60
N PRO A 116 14.65 2.09 -15.26
CA PRO A 116 14.77 2.14 -16.72
C PRO A 116 13.49 1.68 -17.42
N LYS A 117 13.04 2.44 -18.43
CA LYS A 117 11.83 2.14 -19.20
C LYS A 117 11.68 0.66 -19.65
N PRO A 118 12.73 -0.04 -20.11
CA PRO A 118 12.60 -1.45 -20.51
C PRO A 118 12.14 -2.39 -19.40
N TYR A 119 12.43 -2.07 -18.14
CA TYR A 119 12.04 -2.88 -16.98
C TYR A 119 10.58 -2.63 -16.58
N MET A 120 10.01 -1.48 -16.96
CA MET A 120 8.59 -1.17 -16.71
C MET A 120 7.66 -2.13 -17.47
N ASP A 121 8.10 -2.66 -18.61
CA ASP A 121 7.33 -3.66 -19.38
C ASP A 121 7.23 -5.00 -18.66
N TYR A 122 8.13 -5.28 -17.71
CA TYR A 122 8.15 -6.53 -16.97
C TYR A 122 7.21 -6.49 -15.77
N ILE A 123 6.86 -5.29 -15.29
CA ILE A 123 6.10 -5.06 -14.06
C ILE A 123 4.61 -4.92 -14.36
N SER A 124 3.78 -5.66 -13.63
CA SER A 124 2.32 -5.59 -13.75
C SER A 124 1.73 -4.41 -12.97
N GLU A 125 0.55 -3.93 -13.38
CA GLU A 125 -0.23 -2.92 -12.63
C GLU A 125 -0.73 -3.44 -11.26
N ASN A 126 -0.85 -4.75 -11.10
CA ASN A 126 -1.23 -5.44 -9.85
C ASN A 126 -0.02 -5.89 -9.03
N GLU A 127 1.18 -5.52 -9.44
CA GLU A 127 2.39 -5.87 -8.72
C GLU A 127 2.78 -4.78 -7.72
N VAL A 128 3.15 -5.21 -6.52
CA VAL A 128 3.54 -4.33 -5.43
C VAL A 128 4.87 -4.77 -4.82
N PHE A 129 5.70 -3.81 -4.45
CA PHE A 129 7.06 -4.07 -3.97
C PHE A 129 7.25 -3.55 -2.57
N LYS A 130 7.51 -4.45 -1.62
CA LYS A 130 7.74 -4.06 -0.22
C LYS A 130 8.96 -3.16 -0.11
N THR A 131 8.83 -2.01 0.53
CA THR A 131 9.94 -1.07 0.73
C THR A 131 10.44 -1.05 2.16
N ASN A 132 11.56 -0.40 2.43
CA ASN A 132 12.02 -0.06 3.78
C ASN A 132 11.51 1.31 4.25
N GLU A 133 10.46 1.83 3.63
CA GLU A 133 9.85 3.11 3.99
C GLU A 133 8.69 2.90 4.94
N TYR A 134 8.68 3.70 6.00
CA TYR A 134 7.66 3.64 7.04
C TYR A 134 7.12 5.03 7.28
N ASP A 135 5.82 5.09 7.57
CA ASP A 135 5.17 6.34 7.88
C ASP A 135 4.11 6.14 8.95
N TYR A 136 3.74 7.23 9.60
CA TYR A 136 2.60 7.26 10.50
C TYR A 136 1.47 8.03 9.82
N ILE A 137 0.31 7.40 9.72
CA ILE A 137 -0.86 7.96 9.06
C ILE A 137 -2.10 7.87 9.95
N GLU A 138 -3.08 8.69 9.61
CA GLU A 138 -4.42 8.70 10.21
C GLU A 138 -5.17 7.40 9.84
N ILE A 139 -6.03 6.92 10.75
CA ILE A 139 -6.81 5.70 10.53
C ILE A 139 -7.84 5.89 9.41
N GLU A 140 -8.31 7.11 9.25
CA GLU A 140 -9.25 7.55 8.22
C GLU A 140 -8.70 7.43 6.80
N SER A 141 -7.39 7.20 6.66
CA SER A 141 -6.77 6.93 5.35
C SER A 141 -6.92 5.46 4.92
N ILE A 142 -7.36 4.55 5.80
CA ILE A 142 -7.58 3.15 5.45
C ILE A 142 -8.82 3.05 4.56
N VAL A 143 -8.66 2.48 3.36
CA VAL A 143 -9.77 2.22 2.44
C VAL A 143 -10.30 0.80 2.65
N SER A 144 -9.41 -0.19 2.65
CA SER A 144 -9.78 -1.61 2.72
C SER A 144 -8.58 -2.50 3.07
N LEU A 145 -8.84 -3.80 3.23
CA LEU A 145 -7.80 -4.82 3.28
C LEU A 145 -7.27 -5.12 1.87
N ALA A 146 -5.95 -5.31 1.76
CA ALA A 146 -5.28 -5.76 0.54
C ALA A 146 -4.85 -7.22 0.66
N SER A 147 -5.01 -8.00 -0.40
CA SER A 147 -4.44 -9.34 -0.53
C SER A 147 -3.14 -9.24 -1.34
N ILE A 148 -2.03 -9.73 -0.79
CA ILE A 148 -0.75 -9.76 -1.50
C ILE A 148 -0.32 -11.22 -1.57
N LEU A 149 -0.31 -11.76 -2.78
CA LEU A 149 0.02 -13.15 -3.09
C LEU A 149 1.45 -13.29 -3.60
N THR A 150 1.92 -14.53 -3.69
CA THR A 150 3.07 -14.89 -4.53
C THR A 150 2.70 -14.77 -6.02
N TYR A 151 3.71 -14.76 -6.89
CA TYR A 151 3.48 -14.74 -8.34
C TYR A 151 2.70 -15.98 -8.77
N GLU A 152 3.06 -17.16 -8.26
CA GLU A 152 2.47 -18.44 -8.62
C GLU A 152 1.01 -18.54 -8.21
N GLU A 153 0.67 -18.08 -7.00
CA GLU A 153 -0.72 -18.01 -6.52
C GLU A 153 -1.55 -17.04 -7.35
N PHE A 154 -0.97 -15.90 -7.74
CA PHE A 154 -1.66 -14.90 -8.56
C PHE A 154 -1.92 -15.38 -9.98
N ASP A 155 -0.94 -16.06 -10.60
CA ASP A 155 -1.04 -16.60 -11.96
C ASP A 155 -2.12 -17.69 -12.10
N GLN A 156 -2.51 -18.31 -10.98
CA GLN A 156 -3.55 -19.35 -10.91
C GLN A 156 -4.96 -18.80 -10.64
N LEU A 157 -5.13 -17.49 -10.43
CA LEU A 157 -6.44 -16.91 -10.13
C LEU A 157 -7.36 -16.90 -11.36
N GLU A 158 -8.55 -17.48 -11.21
CA GLU A 158 -9.62 -17.39 -12.21
C GLU A 158 -10.33 -16.03 -12.20
N THR A 159 -10.45 -15.43 -11.00
CA THR A 159 -11.09 -14.13 -10.79
C THR A 159 -10.21 -13.23 -9.93
N MET A 160 -10.19 -11.94 -10.27
CA MET A 160 -9.41 -10.94 -9.56
C MET A 160 -10.32 -9.89 -8.93
N ASN A 161 -10.01 -9.55 -7.68
CA ASN A 161 -10.58 -8.40 -7.00
C ASN A 161 -9.64 -7.20 -7.15
N ASP A 162 -10.17 -5.99 -7.12
CA ASP A 162 -9.39 -4.74 -7.28
C ASP A 162 -8.37 -4.50 -6.15
N THR A 163 -8.48 -5.25 -5.05
CA THR A 163 -7.57 -5.21 -3.89
C THR A 163 -6.63 -6.42 -3.81
N THR A 164 -6.57 -7.23 -4.88
CA THR A 164 -5.62 -8.34 -5.01
C THR A 164 -4.38 -7.89 -5.78
N TYR A 165 -3.24 -8.14 -5.16
CA TYR A 165 -1.92 -7.83 -5.66
C TYR A 165 -1.02 -9.06 -5.54
N PHE A 166 0.15 -8.99 -6.15
CA PHE A 166 1.20 -9.98 -5.94
C PHE A 166 2.58 -9.31 -5.81
N MET A 167 3.53 -10.08 -5.32
CA MET A 167 4.91 -9.62 -5.13
C MET A 167 5.88 -10.75 -5.45
N ARG A 168 6.88 -10.48 -6.31
CA ARG A 168 8.04 -11.37 -6.54
C ARG A 168 9.36 -10.82 -6.01
N ALA A 169 9.39 -9.53 -5.68
CA ALA A 169 10.58 -8.86 -5.16
C ALA A 169 10.20 -7.75 -4.17
N ALA A 170 11.16 -7.37 -3.32
CA ALA A 170 11.13 -6.13 -2.55
C ALA A 170 11.83 -5.00 -3.34
N TYR A 171 11.53 -3.75 -3.00
CA TYR A 171 12.21 -2.57 -3.55
C TYR A 171 12.82 -1.76 -2.41
N ILE A 172 14.11 -1.99 -2.16
CA ILE A 172 14.82 -1.48 -0.99
C ILE A 172 15.91 -0.54 -1.47
N ASN A 173 15.93 0.69 -0.92
CA ASN A 173 16.94 1.72 -1.25
C ASN A 173 17.13 1.94 -2.77
N GLY A 174 16.05 1.88 -3.55
CA GLY A 174 16.09 2.10 -4.99
C GLY A 174 16.49 0.88 -5.84
N THR A 175 16.57 -0.31 -5.24
CA THR A 175 16.98 -1.54 -5.92
C THR A 175 16.01 -2.68 -5.65
N PHE A 176 15.83 -3.57 -6.63
CA PHE A 176 15.03 -4.77 -6.46
C PHE A 176 15.79 -5.87 -5.74
N GLN A 177 15.08 -6.60 -4.87
CA GLN A 177 15.60 -7.74 -4.15
C GLN A 177 14.60 -8.92 -4.27
N PRO A 178 14.91 -9.98 -5.04
CA PRO A 178 16.13 -10.15 -5.85
C PRO A 178 16.19 -9.16 -7.04
N PRO A 179 17.37 -8.91 -7.62
CA PRO A 179 17.53 -8.14 -8.86
C PRO A 179 16.66 -8.70 -9.99
N ILE A 180 16.25 -7.84 -10.93
CA ILE A 180 15.36 -8.24 -12.05
C ILE A 180 15.97 -9.34 -12.91
N GLU A 181 17.30 -9.33 -13.04
CA GLU A 181 18.07 -10.29 -13.82
C GLU A 181 17.99 -11.71 -13.25
N GLU A 182 17.66 -11.85 -11.96
CA GLU A 182 17.46 -13.14 -11.29
C GLU A 182 15.99 -13.60 -11.32
N TRP A 183 15.08 -12.78 -11.84
CA TRP A 183 13.68 -13.17 -11.92
C TRP A 183 13.49 -14.26 -12.96
N THR A 184 12.61 -15.21 -12.66
CA THR A 184 12.25 -16.30 -13.58
C THR A 184 11.83 -15.74 -14.93
N THR A 185 12.49 -16.17 -16.00
CA THR A 185 12.19 -15.73 -17.36
C THR A 185 11.30 -16.72 -18.09
N THR A 186 10.51 -16.22 -19.04
CA THR A 186 9.72 -17.05 -19.94
C THR A 186 9.88 -16.58 -21.40
N CYS A 187 9.15 -17.22 -22.32
CA CYS A 187 9.13 -16.91 -23.75
C CYS A 187 10.47 -17.16 -24.46
N ILE A 188 10.48 -16.95 -25.77
CA ILE A 188 11.71 -16.98 -26.58
C ILE A 188 12.59 -15.74 -26.35
N CYS A 189 12.04 -14.67 -25.80
CA CYS A 189 12.76 -13.44 -25.50
C CYS A 189 13.53 -13.47 -24.17
N GLN A 190 13.36 -14.52 -23.35
CA GLN A 190 14.03 -14.67 -22.04
C GLN A 190 13.80 -13.47 -21.11
N LYS A 191 12.57 -12.95 -21.07
CA LYS A 191 12.19 -11.82 -20.21
C LYS A 191 11.29 -12.30 -19.06
N PRO A 192 11.30 -11.63 -17.90
CA PRO A 192 10.37 -11.94 -16.83
C PRO A 192 8.92 -11.83 -17.31
N PRO A 193 8.04 -12.73 -16.85
CA PRO A 193 6.64 -12.66 -17.21
C PRO A 193 5.98 -11.43 -16.58
N ASN A 194 5.09 -10.83 -17.35
CA ASN A 194 4.15 -9.82 -16.92
C ASN A 194 2.72 -10.34 -17.18
N PRO A 195 1.91 -10.63 -16.14
CA PRO A 195 0.53 -11.13 -16.25
C PRO A 195 -0.42 -10.23 -17.07
N ASP A 196 -0.10 -8.95 -17.23
CA ASP A 196 -0.91 -8.01 -18.02
C ASP A 196 -0.82 -8.32 -19.54
N LEU A 197 0.29 -8.96 -19.95
CA LEU A 197 0.56 -9.35 -21.33
C LEU A 197 -0.18 -10.63 -21.73
N LYS A 198 -0.19 -10.92 -23.03
CA LYS A 198 -0.90 -12.07 -23.59
C LYS A 198 0.08 -13.14 -24.04
N TYR A 199 -0.21 -14.37 -23.65
CA TYR A 199 0.64 -15.52 -23.89
C TYR A 199 -0.13 -16.66 -24.56
N ILE A 200 0.63 -17.58 -25.15
CA ILE A 200 0.19 -18.90 -25.59
C ILE A 200 1.16 -19.94 -25.03
N GLN A 201 0.64 -21.06 -24.55
CA GLN A 201 1.43 -22.13 -23.96
C GLN A 201 1.85 -23.14 -25.03
N CYS A 202 3.10 -23.59 -24.97
CA CYS A 202 3.63 -24.66 -25.81
C CYS A 202 3.23 -26.03 -25.27
N GLU A 203 2.65 -26.88 -26.10
CA GLU A 203 2.26 -28.26 -25.73
C GLU A 203 3.48 -29.14 -25.40
N ALA A 204 4.62 -28.91 -26.06
CA ALA A 204 5.81 -29.77 -25.89
C ALA A 204 6.58 -29.49 -24.59
N CYS A 205 6.86 -28.22 -24.28
CA CYS A 205 7.67 -27.84 -23.11
C CYS A 205 6.88 -27.18 -21.99
N GLN A 206 5.56 -27.00 -22.15
CA GLN A 206 4.68 -26.31 -21.21
C GLN A 206 5.06 -24.84 -20.93
N GLY A 207 6.02 -24.29 -21.69
CA GLY A 207 6.48 -22.92 -21.58
C GLY A 207 5.56 -21.91 -22.25
N TRP A 208 5.53 -20.68 -21.71
CA TRP A 208 4.67 -19.60 -22.17
C TRP A 208 5.40 -18.66 -23.13
N CYS A 209 4.76 -18.26 -24.22
CA CYS A 209 5.32 -17.31 -25.19
C CYS A 209 4.40 -16.11 -25.38
N HIS A 210 4.95 -14.90 -25.36
CA HIS A 210 4.19 -13.69 -25.69
C HIS A 210 3.65 -13.79 -27.12
N LEU A 211 2.37 -13.47 -27.31
CA LEU A 211 1.78 -13.42 -28.66
C LEU A 211 2.54 -12.46 -29.57
N ASN A 212 2.97 -11.31 -29.03
CA ASN A 212 3.73 -10.31 -29.78
C ASN A 212 5.10 -10.82 -30.25
N CYS A 213 5.82 -11.61 -29.43
CA CYS A 213 7.11 -12.20 -29.84
C CYS A 213 6.95 -13.18 -31.01
N LEU A 214 5.77 -13.79 -31.14
CA LEU A 214 5.42 -14.71 -32.23
C LEU A 214 4.71 -14.01 -33.40
N LYS A 215 4.51 -12.69 -33.34
CA LYS A 215 3.70 -11.90 -34.30
C LYS A 215 2.28 -12.46 -34.48
N LEU A 216 1.70 -12.98 -33.40
CA LEU A 216 0.33 -13.51 -33.36
C LEU A 216 -0.63 -12.47 -32.78
N THR A 217 -1.84 -12.42 -33.33
CA THR A 217 -2.95 -11.69 -32.71
C THR A 217 -3.72 -12.61 -31.77
N LYS A 218 -4.54 -12.03 -30.88
CA LYS A 218 -5.39 -12.81 -29.96
C LYS A 218 -6.33 -13.74 -30.73
N GLU A 219 -6.91 -13.27 -31.84
CA GLU A 219 -7.86 -14.03 -32.66
C GLU A 219 -7.17 -15.21 -33.35
N LYS A 220 -5.95 -15.02 -33.84
CA LYS A 220 -5.14 -16.09 -34.42
C LYS A 220 -4.75 -17.11 -33.36
N ALA A 221 -4.26 -16.66 -32.21
CA ALA A 221 -3.88 -17.53 -31.10
C ALA A 221 -5.04 -18.43 -30.64
N LYS A 222 -6.25 -17.88 -30.52
CA LYS A 222 -7.46 -18.66 -30.18
C LYS A 222 -7.82 -19.76 -31.18
N LYS A 223 -7.41 -19.64 -32.44
CA LYS A 223 -7.67 -20.64 -33.50
C LYS A 223 -6.62 -21.74 -33.53
N ILE A 224 -5.51 -21.59 -32.82
CA ILE A 224 -4.46 -22.59 -32.77
C ILE A 224 -4.87 -23.66 -31.75
N LEU A 225 -5.14 -24.88 -32.23
CA LEU A 225 -5.51 -26.02 -31.38
C LEU A 225 -4.32 -26.62 -30.64
N LYS A 226 -3.16 -26.69 -31.30
CA LYS A 226 -1.90 -27.20 -30.73
C LYS A 226 -0.78 -26.26 -31.12
N PHE A 227 -0.19 -25.60 -30.13
CA PHE A 227 0.93 -24.71 -30.35
C PHE A 227 2.24 -25.38 -29.90
N ILE A 228 3.25 -25.34 -30.77
CA ILE A 228 4.62 -25.75 -30.45
C ILE A 228 5.51 -24.52 -30.66
N CYS A 229 6.29 -24.15 -29.64
CA CYS A 229 7.12 -22.97 -29.71
C CYS A 229 8.34 -23.18 -30.63
N PRO A 230 8.93 -22.10 -31.18
CA PRO A 230 10.08 -22.20 -32.07
C PRO A 230 11.27 -22.96 -31.47
N LYS A 231 11.47 -22.93 -30.14
CA LYS A 231 12.52 -23.68 -29.46
C LYS A 231 12.33 -25.20 -29.53
N CYS A 232 11.08 -25.68 -29.59
CA CYS A 232 10.76 -27.11 -29.65
C CYS A 232 10.54 -27.61 -31.09
N GLN A 233 10.49 -26.71 -32.07
CA GLN A 233 10.44 -27.05 -33.48
C GLN A 233 11.84 -27.23 -34.08
N GLN A 234 12.88 -26.79 -33.36
CA GLN A 234 14.28 -27.02 -33.70
C GLN A 234 14.71 -28.45 -33.35
#